data_AF-A0A1S0U8P2-F1
#
_entry.id   AF-A0A1S0U8P2-F1
#
_cell.length_a   1.000
_cell.length_b   1.000
_cell.length_c   1.000
_cell.angle_alpha   90.00
_cell.angle_beta   90.00
_cell.angle_gamma   90.00
#
_symmetry.space_group_name_H-M   'P 1'
#
loop_
_entity.id
_entity.type
_entity.pdbx_description
1 polymer ?
#
loop_
_entity_poly.entity_id
_entity_poly.type
_entity_poly.pdbx_seq_one_letter_code
_entity_poly.pdbx_strand_id
1 'polypeptide(L)'
;METEASSSDGSTTSPTLPVVVPYEVNSMILCSHTDNLFYEAKIIAVKVQANGDYVYTVHYQGWSKRYDENIPHSRSASRFRPFTPENIELAKIEMKEAKARAAELVKKRNHKSQKFGVGVQAYSTPRDVKPLINHSFRGSSAEGLSRSPSTSEAVSVPEKLKALLENDHRLVENELKLPRLPCRSTVSKIMKEYVMHVRKLDAVCSEVKVHKGRARYWKGVVAALDECADNMKSFFDLVIASDILYPNEKLRHKDLTEGTSRVIHLYSITDLLNEPKKGLRASEYYGFIYLLRLLIRFPEMIEFMLCDSDSKEILTVFVQSFVRYLGSNSEKFFDPELDYETVTEEYKLRIMQSSKI
;
A
#
# COMPACT_ATOMS: atom_id res chain seq x y z
N MET A 1 39.14 -13.59 -76.55
CA MET A 1 39.85 -13.63 -75.26
C MET A 1 39.02 -12.79 -74.31
N GLU A 2 38.30 -13.48 -73.41
CA GLU A 2 37.90 -13.09 -72.04
C GLU A 2 37.09 -11.76 -71.88
N THR A 3 35.76 -11.78 -71.63
CA THR A 3 35.07 -11.89 -70.31
C THR A 3 35.68 -10.96 -69.24
N GLU A 4 34.98 -10.03 -68.58
CA GLU A 4 33.80 -10.21 -67.73
C GLU A 4 33.03 -8.89 -67.47
N ALA A 5 31.79 -9.06 -67.00
CA ALA A 5 30.83 -8.06 -66.58
C ALA A 5 31.24 -7.31 -65.30
N SER A 6 30.85 -6.04 -65.18
CA SER A 6 30.82 -5.33 -63.90
C SER A 6 29.42 -4.77 -63.66
N SER A 7 28.78 -5.35 -62.65
CA SER A 7 27.45 -5.08 -62.12
C SER A 7 27.38 -3.73 -61.39
N SER A 8 26.32 -3.00 -61.64
CA SER A 8 25.92 -1.80 -60.90
C SER A 8 25.43 -2.18 -59.50
N ASP A 9 26.27 -2.00 -58.48
CA ASP A 9 25.84 -2.06 -57.08
C ASP A 9 25.28 -0.71 -56.64
N GLY A 10 23.97 -0.68 -56.43
CA GLY A 10 23.28 0.38 -55.71
C GLY A 10 23.68 0.36 -54.24
N SER A 11 24.58 1.28 -53.86
CA SER A 11 24.86 1.55 -52.45
C SER A 11 23.69 2.29 -51.82
N THR A 12 22.81 1.52 -51.17
CA THR A 12 21.79 2.01 -50.24
C THR A 12 22.51 2.70 -49.08
N THR A 13 22.42 4.02 -48.99
CA THR A 13 22.89 4.78 -47.83
C THR A 13 22.01 4.46 -46.63
N SER A 14 22.47 3.56 -45.77
CA SER A 14 21.94 3.38 -44.42
C SER A 14 22.13 4.69 -43.64
N PRO A 15 21.11 5.23 -42.95
CA PRO A 15 21.29 6.40 -42.11
C PRO A 15 22.19 6.01 -40.93
N THR A 16 23.41 6.54 -40.89
CA THR A 16 24.32 6.42 -39.76
C THR A 16 23.61 6.99 -38.53
N LEU A 17 23.20 6.11 -37.62
CA LEU A 17 22.68 6.50 -36.31
C LEU A 17 23.73 7.42 -35.65
N PRO A 18 23.32 8.57 -35.07
CA PRO A 18 24.26 9.46 -34.41
C PRO A 18 25.00 8.68 -33.32
N VAL A 19 26.32 8.65 -33.41
CA VAL A 19 27.18 8.04 -32.39
C VAL A 19 27.00 8.87 -31.12
N VAL A 20 26.20 8.34 -30.19
CA VAL A 20 25.92 9.03 -28.94
C VAL A 20 27.14 8.88 -28.04
N VAL A 21 27.82 10.00 -27.79
CA VAL A 21 29.00 10.03 -26.92
C VAL A 21 28.55 9.73 -25.48
N PRO A 22 29.12 8.72 -24.81
CA PRO A 22 28.76 8.43 -23.43
C PRO A 22 29.20 9.56 -22.51
N TYR A 23 28.42 9.82 -21.45
CA TYR A 23 28.85 10.75 -20.41
C TYR A 23 30.07 10.19 -19.66
N GLU A 24 30.97 11.06 -19.21
CA GLU A 24 32.19 10.64 -18.53
C GLU A 24 31.99 10.49 -17.01
N VAL A 25 32.83 9.65 -16.39
CA VAL A 25 32.90 9.58 -14.93
C VAL A 25 33.39 10.93 -14.40
N ASN A 26 32.77 11.38 -13.31
CA ASN A 26 32.93 12.68 -12.67
C ASN A 26 32.26 13.87 -13.37
N SER A 27 31.59 13.70 -14.51
CA SER A 27 30.81 14.78 -15.10
C SER A 27 29.66 15.20 -14.18
N MET A 28 29.51 16.51 -14.02
CA MET A 28 28.34 17.12 -13.38
C MET A 28 27.17 17.16 -14.37
N ILE A 29 26.00 16.80 -13.88
CA ILE A 29 24.74 16.79 -14.63
C ILE A 29 23.61 17.31 -13.74
N LEU A 30 22.52 17.73 -14.37
CA LEU A 30 21.25 17.87 -13.69
C LEU A 30 20.44 16.61 -13.93
N CYS A 31 20.20 15.82 -12.89
CA CYS A 31 19.48 14.55 -12.97
C CYS A 31 18.08 14.69 -12.39
N SER A 32 17.04 14.29 -13.14
CA SER A 32 15.70 14.22 -12.61
C SER A 32 15.52 13.04 -11.67
N HIS A 33 14.80 13.25 -10.56
CA HIS A 33 14.43 12.21 -9.60
C HIS A 33 12.93 11.86 -9.75
N THR A 34 12.39 10.99 -8.88
CA THR A 34 11.01 10.46 -8.95
C THR A 34 9.90 11.51 -8.85
N ASP A 35 10.21 12.72 -8.40
CA ASP A 35 9.30 13.87 -8.33
C ASP A 35 9.33 14.75 -9.60
N ASN A 36 10.04 14.30 -10.64
CA ASN A 36 10.26 15.00 -11.90
C ASN A 36 10.95 16.36 -11.76
N LEU A 37 11.62 16.63 -10.63
CA LEU A 37 12.49 17.80 -10.45
C LEU A 37 13.93 17.43 -10.77
N PHE A 38 14.68 18.40 -11.31
CA PHE A 38 16.10 18.24 -11.65
C PHE A 38 17.00 18.68 -10.49
N TYR A 39 17.95 17.82 -10.14
CA TYR A 39 18.90 18.03 -9.05
C TYR A 39 20.33 17.99 -9.56
N GLU A 40 21.22 18.75 -8.92
CA GLU A 40 22.65 18.67 -9.18
C GLU A 40 23.16 17.28 -8.78
N ALA A 41 23.82 16.60 -9.73
CA ALA A 41 24.31 15.26 -9.53
C ALA A 41 25.63 15.04 -10.27
N LYS A 42 26.37 14.01 -9.83
CA LYS A 42 27.66 13.63 -10.39
C LYS A 42 27.60 12.18 -10.87
N ILE A 43 28.12 11.92 -12.06
CA ILE A 43 28.30 10.55 -12.54
C ILE A 43 29.50 9.94 -11.81
N ILE A 44 29.28 8.91 -11.01
CA ILE A 44 30.33 8.27 -10.20
C ILE A 44 30.86 6.99 -10.83
N ALA A 45 30.13 6.37 -11.75
CA ALA A 45 30.60 5.23 -12.52
C ALA A 45 29.86 5.10 -13.86
N VAL A 46 30.54 4.56 -14.86
CA VAL A 46 29.95 4.17 -16.15
C VAL A 46 30.27 2.70 -16.40
N LYS A 47 29.24 1.89 -16.64
CA LYS A 47 29.37 0.45 -16.89
C LYS A 47 28.79 0.11 -18.26
N VAL A 48 29.52 -0.70 -19.04
CA VAL A 48 29.02 -1.26 -20.30
C VAL A 48 28.32 -2.58 -19.98
N GLN A 49 27.08 -2.73 -20.43
CA GLN A 49 26.30 -3.96 -20.29
C GLN A 49 26.65 -4.95 -21.40
N ALA A 50 26.27 -6.22 -21.23
CA ALA A 50 26.56 -7.29 -22.19
C ALA A 50 25.94 -7.07 -23.59
N ASN A 51 24.91 -6.22 -23.67
CA ASN A 51 24.26 -5.80 -24.92
C ASN A 51 24.94 -4.59 -25.59
N GLY A 52 26.04 -4.06 -25.02
CA GLY A 52 26.75 -2.88 -25.51
C GLY A 52 26.24 -1.54 -24.96
N ASP A 53 25.16 -1.50 -24.17
CA ASP A 53 24.61 -0.26 -23.62
C ASP A 53 25.38 0.26 -22.39
N TYR A 54 25.45 1.58 -22.24
CA TYR A 54 26.01 2.21 -21.04
C TYR A 54 24.97 2.32 -19.90
N VAL A 55 25.44 2.15 -18.67
CA VAL A 55 24.70 2.44 -17.43
C VAL A 55 25.53 3.42 -16.60
N TYR A 56 24.92 4.56 -16.28
CA TYR A 56 25.52 5.61 -15.47
C TYR A 56 25.08 5.44 -14.02
N THR A 57 26.02 5.30 -13.10
CA THR A 57 25.74 5.43 -11.66
C THR A 57 25.82 6.91 -11.29
N VAL A 58 24.73 7.47 -10.80
CA VAL A 58 24.55 8.89 -10.51
C VAL A 58 24.42 9.11 -9.01
N HIS A 59 25.19 10.04 -8.46
CA HIS A 59 25.14 10.47 -7.06
C HIS A 59 24.60 11.90 -6.97
N TYR A 60 23.56 12.12 -6.19
CA TYR A 60 22.95 13.43 -6.00
C TYR A 60 23.70 14.27 -4.96
N GLN A 61 23.95 15.54 -5.28
CA GLN A 61 24.76 16.41 -4.43
C GLN A 61 24.06 16.70 -3.10
N GLY A 62 24.73 16.39 -1.99
CA GLY A 62 24.18 16.54 -0.63
C GLY A 62 23.26 15.40 -0.20
N TRP A 63 23.11 14.36 -1.01
CA TRP A 63 22.29 13.18 -0.69
C TRP A 63 23.19 12.04 -0.18
N SER A 64 22.61 11.14 0.61
CA SER A 64 23.30 9.92 1.04
C SER A 64 23.46 8.93 -0.12
N LYS A 65 24.53 8.12 -0.10
CA LYS A 65 24.80 7.06 -1.10
C LYS A 65 23.64 6.09 -1.33
N ARG A 66 22.72 5.95 -0.37
CA ARG A 66 21.51 5.12 -0.54
C ARG A 66 20.61 5.57 -1.68
N TYR A 67 20.75 6.82 -2.13
CA TYR A 67 20.00 7.41 -3.23
C TYR A 67 20.75 7.37 -4.57
N ASP A 68 21.88 6.67 -4.63
CA ASP A 68 22.62 6.53 -5.88
C ASP A 68 21.81 5.69 -6.88
N GLU A 69 21.57 6.23 -8.07
CA GLU A 69 20.76 5.58 -9.09
C GLU A 69 21.62 5.02 -10.23
N ASN A 70 21.21 3.89 -10.81
CA ASN A 70 21.81 3.35 -12.03
C ASN A 70 20.87 3.61 -13.21
N ILE A 71 21.27 4.51 -14.10
CA ILE A 71 20.45 5.01 -15.20
C ILE A 71 21.02 4.48 -16.52
N PRO A 72 20.30 3.59 -17.23
CA PRO A 72 20.68 3.17 -18.58
C PRO A 72 20.71 4.35 -19.54
N HIS A 73 21.60 4.29 -20.52
CA HIS A 73 21.74 5.32 -21.55
C HIS A 73 20.47 5.58 -22.34
N SER A 74 19.64 4.56 -22.56
CA SER A 74 18.30 4.72 -23.16
C SER A 74 17.40 5.69 -22.39
N ARG A 75 17.64 5.92 -21.10
CA ARG A 75 16.87 6.85 -20.25
C ARG A 75 17.59 8.17 -19.98
N SER A 76 18.87 8.32 -20.36
CA SER A 76 19.63 9.54 -20.04
C SER A 76 19.05 10.78 -20.73
N ALA A 77 18.48 10.65 -21.94
CA ALA A 77 17.87 11.78 -22.65
C ALA A 77 16.67 12.40 -21.90
N SER A 78 15.87 11.58 -21.21
CA SER A 78 14.75 12.04 -20.38
C SER A 78 15.14 12.44 -18.96
N ARG A 79 16.25 11.90 -18.45
CA ARG A 79 16.65 12.04 -17.05
C ARG A 79 17.73 13.08 -16.84
N PHE A 80 18.56 13.37 -17.83
CA PHE A 80 19.71 14.26 -17.69
C PHE A 80 19.48 15.56 -18.46
N ARG A 81 19.79 16.68 -17.81
CA ARG A 81 20.03 17.98 -18.44
C ARG A 81 21.52 18.32 -18.31
N PRO A 82 22.13 18.95 -19.33
CA PRO A 82 23.49 19.46 -19.24
C PRO A 82 23.64 20.40 -18.04
N PHE A 83 24.77 20.32 -17.33
CA PHE A 83 25.09 21.21 -16.22
C PHE A 83 25.55 22.58 -16.75
N THR A 84 24.60 23.37 -17.25
CA THR A 84 24.81 24.74 -17.73
C THR A 84 24.15 25.74 -16.77
N PRO A 85 24.65 26.99 -16.67
CA PRO A 85 24.04 28.01 -15.81
C PRO A 85 22.53 28.19 -16.06
N GLU A 86 22.11 28.16 -17.33
CA GLU A 86 20.71 28.26 -17.74
C GLU A 86 19.85 27.11 -17.19
N ASN A 87 20.32 25.86 -17.31
CA ASN A 87 19.56 24.71 -16.81
C ASN A 87 19.52 24.66 -15.28
N ILE A 88 20.57 25.17 -14.61
CA ILE A 88 20.61 25.28 -13.15
C ILE A 88 19.58 26.30 -12.66
N GLU A 89 19.49 27.46 -13.32
CA GLU A 89 18.48 28.48 -13.05
C GLU A 89 17.07 27.92 -13.26
N LEU A 90 16.84 27.23 -14.38
CA LEU A 90 15.55 26.60 -14.67
C LEU A 90 15.14 25.58 -13.60
N ALA A 91 16.06 24.71 -13.17
CA ALA A 91 15.81 23.74 -12.10
C ALA A 91 15.47 24.43 -10.76
N LYS A 92 16.11 25.56 -10.44
CA LYS A 92 15.80 26.36 -9.26
C LYS A 92 14.40 26.99 -9.32
N ILE A 93 13.99 27.48 -10.50
CA ILE A 93 12.64 28.01 -10.73
C ILE A 93 11.60 26.90 -10.55
N GLU A 94 11.78 25.77 -11.24
CA GLU A 94 10.90 24.59 -11.14
C GLU A 94 10.73 24.13 -9.68
N MET A 95 11.83 24.10 -8.91
CA MET A 95 11.82 23.73 -7.48
C MET A 95 11.04 24.76 -6.62
N LYS A 96 11.16 26.06 -6.91
CA LYS A 96 10.44 27.12 -6.20
C LYS A 96 8.94 27.05 -6.47
N GLU A 97 8.55 26.81 -7.72
CA GLU A 97 7.15 26.63 -8.10
C GLU A 97 6.53 25.36 -7.49
N ALA A 98 7.27 24.25 -7.45
CA ALA A 98 6.84 23.02 -6.80
C ALA A 98 6.58 23.24 -5.30
N LYS A 99 7.48 23.97 -4.61
CA LYS A 99 7.30 24.34 -3.19
C LYS A 99 6.09 25.25 -2.98
N ALA A 100 5.86 26.23 -3.85
CA ALA A 100 4.70 27.12 -3.77
C ALA A 100 3.38 26.35 -3.93
N ARG A 101 3.30 25.44 -4.93
CA ARG A 101 2.13 24.57 -5.14
C ARG A 101 1.85 23.67 -3.94
N ALA A 102 2.89 23.08 -3.34
CA ALA A 102 2.74 22.27 -2.13
C ALA A 102 2.19 23.08 -0.94
N ALA A 103 2.64 24.33 -0.76
CA ALA A 103 2.17 25.21 0.30
C ALA A 103 0.68 25.61 0.13
N GLU A 104 0.21 25.83 -1.09
CA GLU A 104 -1.22 26.12 -1.35
C GLU A 104 -2.15 24.94 -1.03
N LEU A 105 -1.72 23.71 -1.33
CA LEU A 105 -2.48 22.50 -1.04
C LEU A 105 -2.70 22.32 0.48
N VAL A 106 -1.71 22.70 1.29
CA VAL A 106 -1.82 22.68 2.77
C VAL A 106 -2.81 23.74 3.26
N LYS A 107 -2.81 24.94 2.67
CA LYS A 107 -3.76 26.01 3.04
C LYS A 107 -5.22 25.63 2.71
N LYS A 108 -5.47 25.00 1.56
CA LYS A 108 -6.83 24.56 1.17
C LYS A 108 -7.39 23.46 2.09
N ARG A 109 -6.52 22.63 2.69
CA ARG A 109 -6.94 21.57 3.62
C ARG A 109 -7.46 22.13 4.97
N ASN A 110 -6.93 23.26 5.42
CA ASN A 110 -7.34 23.88 6.70
C ASN A 110 -8.66 24.69 6.61
N HIS A 111 -9.08 25.13 5.42
CA HIS A 111 -10.33 25.89 5.25
C HIS A 111 -11.60 25.02 5.18
N LYS A 112 -11.48 23.71 4.91
CA LYS A 112 -12.64 22.80 4.86
C LYS A 112 -13.14 22.35 6.24
N SER A 113 -12.33 22.50 7.29
CA SER A 113 -12.64 22.02 8.65
C SER A 113 -13.49 22.99 9.50
N GLN A 114 -13.81 24.19 8.99
CA GLN A 114 -14.52 25.23 9.76
C GLN A 114 -15.95 25.56 9.26
N LYS A 115 -16.49 24.80 8.30
CA LYS A 115 -17.81 25.09 7.70
C LYS A 115 -18.86 23.98 7.87
N PHE A 116 -18.91 23.29 9.01
CA PHE A 116 -20.12 22.55 9.41
C PHE A 116 -20.24 22.52 10.94
N GLY A 117 -20.84 23.56 11.50
CA GLY A 117 -21.20 23.65 12.91
C GLY A 117 -22.50 24.46 13.04
N VAL A 118 -23.63 23.79 12.83
CA VAL A 118 -24.96 24.32 13.21
C VAL A 118 -25.24 23.81 14.62
N GLY A 119 -25.47 24.74 15.53
CA GLY A 119 -25.47 24.51 16.96
C GLY A 119 -26.72 23.83 17.51
N VAL A 120 -26.57 23.18 18.66
CA VAL A 120 -27.62 22.95 19.64
C VAL A 120 -27.03 23.12 21.05
N GLN A 121 -27.80 23.80 21.89
CA GLN A 121 -27.47 24.31 23.22
C GLN A 121 -27.14 23.22 24.25
N ALA A 122 -26.24 23.61 25.16
CA ALA A 122 -25.82 22.85 26.33
C ALA A 122 -26.84 22.94 27.48
N TYR A 123 -27.05 21.81 28.16
CA TYR A 123 -27.57 21.74 29.53
C TYR A 123 -26.57 20.97 30.39
N SER A 124 -26.10 21.63 31.45
CA SER A 124 -25.24 21.13 32.54
C SER A 124 -26.12 20.35 33.54
N THR A 125 -25.79 19.25 34.24
CA THR A 125 -24.62 18.75 35.02
C THR A 125 -24.93 17.27 35.48
N PRO A 126 -24.29 16.62 36.48
CA PRO A 126 -23.08 15.78 36.37
C PRO A 126 -23.22 14.34 36.96
N ARG A 127 -22.38 13.38 36.53
CA ARG A 127 -21.60 12.49 37.44
C ARG A 127 -20.70 11.48 36.72
N ASP A 128 -19.62 11.18 37.44
CA ASP A 128 -18.42 10.39 37.20
C ASP A 128 -18.56 9.01 36.56
N VAL A 129 -17.67 8.68 35.60
CA VAL A 129 -16.67 7.59 35.70
C VAL A 129 -15.49 7.91 34.73
N LYS A 130 -14.26 8.02 35.27
CA LYS A 130 -13.00 8.04 34.48
C LYS A 130 -12.50 6.62 34.23
N PRO A 131 -11.79 6.37 33.12
CA PRO A 131 -10.61 5.51 33.18
C PRO A 131 -9.31 6.28 32.88
N LEU A 132 -8.34 6.02 33.75
CA LEU A 132 -6.90 6.26 33.60
C LEU A 132 -6.39 5.83 32.21
N ILE A 133 -5.52 6.64 31.60
CA ILE A 133 -4.06 6.41 31.55
C ILE A 133 -3.46 7.72 31.04
N ASN A 134 -2.92 8.48 31.99
CA ASN A 134 -2.05 9.62 31.74
C ASN A 134 -0.69 9.23 32.33
N HIS A 135 0.29 8.94 31.48
CA HIS A 135 1.69 9.06 31.88
C HIS A 135 2.39 9.92 30.84
N SER A 136 2.61 11.16 31.25
CA SER A 136 3.40 12.17 30.58
C SER A 136 4.86 11.75 30.48
N PHE A 137 5.43 11.86 29.28
CA PHE A 137 6.83 12.27 29.13
C PHE A 137 6.83 13.54 28.30
N ARG A 138 7.04 14.68 28.98
CA ARG A 138 7.19 16.01 28.37
C ARG A 138 8.61 16.47 28.62
N GLY A 139 9.37 16.67 27.55
CA GLY A 139 10.71 17.26 27.57
C GLY A 139 11.26 17.49 26.15
N SER A 140 11.10 18.72 25.65
CA SER A 140 11.83 19.44 24.59
C SER A 140 12.55 18.68 23.47
N SER A 141 12.09 18.84 22.22
CA SER A 141 12.61 19.87 21.31
C SER A 141 11.74 19.93 20.04
N ALA A 142 11.44 21.14 19.59
CA ALA A 142 10.67 21.40 18.39
C ALA A 142 11.57 21.30 17.17
N GLU A 143 11.49 20.20 16.42
CA GLU A 143 11.91 20.17 15.01
C GLU A 143 10.77 19.61 14.16
N GLY A 144 10.34 20.43 13.20
CA GLY A 144 9.23 20.15 12.32
C GLY A 144 9.54 18.97 11.40
N LEU A 145 8.76 17.90 11.56
CA LEU A 145 8.71 16.80 10.62
C LEU A 145 8.07 17.31 9.32
N SER A 146 8.94 17.76 8.41
CA SER A 146 8.60 17.99 7.01
C SER A 146 8.10 16.69 6.41
N ARG A 147 6.81 16.69 6.04
CA ARG A 147 6.11 15.62 5.35
C ARG A 147 6.72 15.46 3.96
N SER A 148 7.59 14.48 3.78
CA SER A 148 7.95 13.99 2.45
C SER A 148 6.74 13.32 1.80
N PRO A 149 6.53 13.45 0.48
CA PRO A 149 5.56 12.63 -0.23
C PRO A 149 6.12 11.21 -0.26
N SER A 150 5.47 10.30 0.48
CA SER A 150 5.73 8.87 0.43
C SER A 150 5.54 8.35 -0.99
N THR A 151 6.62 7.87 -1.60
CA THR A 151 6.63 7.19 -2.92
C THR A 151 6.09 5.76 -2.84
N SER A 152 5.11 5.47 -1.98
CA SER A 152 4.50 4.13 -2.00
C SER A 152 3.60 4.03 -3.22
N GLU A 153 3.93 3.17 -4.18
CA GLU A 153 2.93 2.66 -5.13
C GLU A 153 1.79 2.08 -4.29
N ALA A 154 0.70 2.83 -4.16
CA ALA A 154 -0.44 2.42 -3.35
C ALA A 154 -0.91 1.03 -3.79
N VAL A 155 -1.32 0.20 -2.83
CA VAL A 155 -1.85 -1.13 -3.11
C VAL A 155 -3.02 -1.00 -4.09
N SER A 156 -2.81 -1.40 -5.34
CA SER A 156 -3.84 -1.36 -6.36
C SER A 156 -4.78 -2.55 -6.19
N VAL A 157 -6.02 -2.27 -5.80
CA VAL A 157 -7.08 -3.28 -5.65
C VAL A 157 -7.68 -3.59 -7.03
N PRO A 158 -7.71 -4.87 -7.47
CA PRO A 158 -8.36 -5.28 -8.72
C PRO A 158 -9.83 -4.84 -8.80
N GLU A 159 -10.28 -4.43 -9.99
CA GLU A 159 -11.64 -3.91 -10.21
C GLU A 159 -12.73 -4.91 -9.81
N LYS A 160 -12.49 -6.20 -10.03
CA LYS A 160 -13.38 -7.28 -9.57
C LYS A 160 -13.62 -7.23 -8.06
N LEU A 161 -12.59 -6.95 -7.27
CA LEU A 161 -12.73 -6.88 -5.80
C LEU A 161 -13.43 -5.58 -5.36
N LYS A 162 -13.25 -4.48 -6.11
CA LYS A 162 -13.99 -3.24 -5.85
C LYS A 162 -15.48 -3.42 -6.12
N ALA A 163 -15.84 -4.05 -7.24
CA ALA A 163 -17.23 -4.36 -7.55
C ALA A 163 -17.89 -5.24 -6.47
N LEU A 164 -17.14 -6.20 -5.89
CA LEU A 164 -17.61 -6.98 -4.74
C LEU A 164 -17.85 -6.11 -3.50
N LEU A 165 -16.98 -5.14 -3.21
CA LEU A 165 -17.14 -4.21 -2.08
C LEU A 165 -18.30 -3.23 -2.29
N GLU A 166 -18.50 -2.73 -3.50
CA GLU A 166 -19.65 -1.88 -3.85
C GLU A 166 -20.96 -2.65 -3.68
N ASN A 167 -20.99 -3.91 -4.13
CA ASN A 167 -22.14 -4.77 -3.94
C ASN A 167 -22.38 -5.10 -2.45
N ASP A 168 -21.33 -5.39 -1.68
CA ASP A 168 -21.39 -5.62 -0.24
C ASP A 168 -22.00 -4.42 0.50
N HIS A 169 -21.51 -3.21 0.22
CA HIS A 169 -22.05 -1.99 0.79
C HIS A 169 -23.55 -1.84 0.48
N ARG A 170 -23.94 -2.04 -0.77
CA ARG A 170 -25.35 -1.98 -1.22
C ARG A 170 -26.22 -3.02 -0.49
N LEU A 171 -25.73 -4.26 -0.34
CA LEU A 171 -26.45 -5.34 0.33
C LEU A 171 -26.66 -5.05 1.82
N VAL A 172 -25.62 -4.57 2.51
CA VAL A 172 -25.69 -4.35 3.97
C VAL A 172 -26.46 -3.09 4.34
N GLU A 173 -26.26 -1.97 3.62
CA GLU A 173 -26.90 -0.70 3.95
C GLU A 173 -28.31 -0.58 3.37
N ASN A 174 -28.50 -0.95 2.10
CA ASN A 174 -29.76 -0.67 1.38
C ASN A 174 -30.73 -1.86 1.44
N GLU A 175 -30.24 -3.09 1.37
CA GLU A 175 -31.09 -4.29 1.35
C GLU A 175 -31.21 -4.99 2.71
N LEU A 176 -30.46 -4.53 3.72
CA LEU A 176 -30.37 -5.18 5.04
C LEU A 176 -30.09 -6.69 4.93
N LYS A 177 -29.21 -7.07 4.01
CA LYS A 177 -28.66 -8.42 3.90
C LYS A 177 -27.30 -8.45 4.55
N LEU A 178 -27.03 -9.46 5.37
CA LEU A 178 -25.76 -9.59 6.05
C LEU A 178 -24.99 -10.80 5.53
N PRO A 179 -23.65 -10.75 5.50
CA PRO A 179 -22.86 -11.95 5.22
C PRO A 179 -23.17 -13.04 6.24
N ARG A 180 -23.30 -14.28 5.79
CA ARG A 180 -23.57 -15.44 6.65
C ARG A 180 -22.40 -15.69 7.60
N LEU A 181 -22.74 -16.05 8.83
CA LEU A 181 -21.79 -16.42 9.87
C LEU A 181 -22.15 -17.79 10.47
N PRO A 182 -21.17 -18.66 10.76
CA PRO A 182 -19.75 -18.53 10.41
C PRO A 182 -19.53 -18.55 8.90
N CYS A 183 -18.53 -17.81 8.41
CA CYS A 183 -18.23 -17.76 6.99
C CYS A 183 -17.66 -19.10 6.50
N ARG A 184 -18.10 -19.55 5.31
CA ARG A 184 -17.60 -20.77 4.63
C ARG A 184 -16.09 -20.76 4.41
N SER A 185 -15.53 -19.59 4.10
CA SER A 185 -14.10 -19.35 3.95
C SER A 185 -13.66 -18.28 4.94
N THR A 186 -13.18 -18.72 6.10
CA THR A 186 -12.72 -17.83 7.18
C THR A 186 -11.40 -17.16 6.82
N VAL A 187 -11.08 -16.03 7.47
CA VAL A 187 -9.80 -15.32 7.27
C VAL A 187 -8.62 -16.26 7.51
N SER A 188 -8.66 -17.05 8.58
CA SER A 188 -7.62 -18.03 8.88
C SER A 188 -7.44 -19.08 7.78
N LYS A 189 -8.55 -19.60 7.23
CA LYS A 189 -8.50 -20.56 6.11
C LYS A 189 -7.91 -19.92 4.85
N ILE A 190 -8.37 -18.73 4.48
CA ILE A 190 -7.89 -17.99 3.31
C ILE A 190 -6.39 -17.69 3.44
N MET A 191 -5.96 -17.23 4.61
CA MET A 191 -4.55 -16.91 4.87
C MET A 191 -3.67 -18.15 4.79
N LYS A 192 -4.11 -19.27 5.37
CA LYS A 192 -3.40 -20.56 5.27
C LYS A 192 -3.24 -21.01 3.81
N GLU A 193 -4.29 -20.87 3.01
CA GLU A 193 -4.23 -21.21 1.58
C GLU A 193 -3.27 -20.30 0.81
N TYR A 194 -3.26 -18.99 1.11
CA TYR A 194 -2.32 -18.05 0.51
C TYR A 194 -0.86 -18.36 0.88
N VAL A 195 -0.56 -18.65 2.15
CA VAL A 195 0.77 -19.05 2.60
C VAL A 195 1.24 -20.31 1.86
N MET A 196 0.37 -21.31 1.71
CA MET A 196 0.69 -22.51 0.92
C MET A 196 0.95 -22.19 -0.56
N HIS A 197 0.19 -21.27 -1.14
CA HIS A 197 0.39 -20.83 -2.52
C HIS A 197 1.75 -20.14 -2.70
N VAL A 198 2.12 -19.22 -1.83
CA VAL A 198 3.41 -18.52 -1.89
C VAL A 198 4.57 -19.50 -1.74
N ARG A 199 4.49 -20.47 -0.81
CA ARG A 199 5.52 -21.52 -0.66
C ARG A 199 5.69 -22.35 -1.93
N LYS A 200 4.60 -22.71 -2.60
CA LYS A 200 4.65 -23.43 -3.88
C LYS A 200 5.29 -22.58 -4.98
N LEU A 201 4.95 -21.29 -5.05
CA LEU A 201 5.58 -20.37 -5.99
C LEU A 201 7.08 -20.23 -5.73
N ASP A 202 7.49 -20.09 -4.48
CA ASP A 202 8.89 -19.96 -4.11
C ASP A 202 9.72 -21.21 -4.46
N ALA A 203 9.15 -22.40 -4.23
CA ALA A 203 9.77 -23.66 -4.62
C ALA A 203 10.03 -23.77 -6.14
N VAL A 204 9.15 -23.20 -6.97
CA VAL A 204 9.31 -23.17 -8.44
C VAL A 204 10.27 -22.07 -8.88
N CYS A 205 10.31 -20.94 -8.17
CA CYS A 205 11.07 -19.74 -8.54
C CYS A 205 12.48 -19.68 -7.93
N SER A 206 12.86 -20.66 -7.10
CA SER A 206 14.11 -20.66 -6.31
C SER A 206 15.40 -20.59 -7.16
N GLU A 207 15.33 -20.96 -8.44
CA GLU A 207 16.49 -20.94 -9.35
C GLU A 207 16.79 -19.57 -9.98
N VAL A 208 15.88 -18.59 -9.86
CA VAL A 208 16.04 -17.28 -10.51
C VAL A 208 16.87 -16.34 -9.62
N LYS A 209 18.15 -16.16 -9.96
CA LYS A 209 19.08 -15.25 -9.26
C LYS A 209 18.75 -13.77 -9.50
N VAL A 210 17.66 -13.26 -8.91
CA VAL A 210 17.33 -11.82 -8.97
C VAL A 210 17.67 -11.13 -7.64
N HIS A 211 18.49 -10.08 -7.71
CA HIS A 211 19.03 -9.37 -6.53
C HIS A 211 18.79 -7.85 -6.55
N LYS A 212 17.87 -7.34 -7.38
CA LYS A 212 17.57 -5.90 -7.46
C LYS A 212 16.07 -5.61 -7.56
N GLY A 213 15.65 -4.48 -7.01
CA GLY A 213 14.27 -3.98 -7.09
C GLY A 213 13.26 -4.86 -6.35
N ARG A 214 12.06 -5.01 -6.92
CA ARG A 214 10.89 -5.72 -6.33
C ARG A 214 11.19 -7.16 -5.89
N ALA A 215 12.16 -7.82 -6.53
CA ALA A 215 12.60 -9.17 -6.16
C ALA A 215 13.28 -9.22 -4.78
N ARG A 216 13.96 -8.15 -4.34
CA ARG A 216 14.54 -8.05 -2.99
C ARG A 216 13.43 -8.10 -1.94
N TYR A 217 12.40 -7.28 -2.12
CA TYR A 217 11.27 -7.20 -1.20
C TYR A 217 10.45 -8.48 -1.23
N TRP A 218 10.29 -9.13 -2.39
CA TRP A 218 9.69 -10.46 -2.47
C TRP A 218 10.44 -11.51 -1.63
N LYS A 219 11.78 -11.54 -1.69
CA LYS A 219 12.56 -12.43 -0.81
C LYS A 219 12.33 -12.11 0.67
N GLY A 220 12.19 -10.83 1.02
CA GLY A 220 11.79 -10.40 2.36
C GLY A 220 10.40 -10.94 2.75
N VAL A 221 9.42 -10.87 1.83
CA VAL A 221 8.09 -11.44 2.03
C VAL A 221 8.14 -12.94 2.26
N VAL A 222 8.91 -13.69 1.47
CA VAL A 222 9.06 -15.14 1.63
C VAL A 222 9.69 -15.46 2.99
N ALA A 223 10.74 -14.73 3.37
CA ALA A 223 11.42 -14.92 4.65
C ALA A 223 10.51 -14.61 5.87
N ALA A 224 9.64 -13.61 5.75
CA ALA A 224 8.72 -13.17 6.80
C ALA A 224 7.26 -13.63 6.57
N LEU A 225 7.04 -14.66 5.76
CA LEU A 225 5.70 -14.99 5.24
C LEU A 225 4.72 -15.36 6.35
N ASP A 226 5.14 -16.24 7.26
CA ASP A 226 4.32 -16.70 8.37
C ASP A 226 4.02 -15.55 9.35
N GLU A 227 5.02 -14.73 9.65
CA GLU A 227 4.86 -13.55 10.50
C GLU A 227 3.89 -12.53 9.89
N CYS A 228 4.02 -12.23 8.60
CA CYS A 228 3.09 -11.33 7.90
C CYS A 228 1.65 -11.88 7.93
N ALA A 229 1.49 -13.17 7.72
CA ALA A 229 0.20 -13.84 7.76
C ALA A 229 -0.44 -13.83 9.16
N ASP A 230 0.35 -14.13 10.19
CA ASP A 230 -0.10 -14.14 11.58
C ASP A 230 -0.40 -12.73 12.09
N ASN A 231 0.41 -11.75 11.73
CA ASN A 231 0.18 -10.34 12.06
C ASN A 231 -1.08 -9.80 11.38
N MET A 232 -1.33 -10.16 10.13
CA MET A 232 -2.57 -9.75 9.44
C MET A 232 -3.82 -10.35 10.09
N LYS A 233 -3.79 -11.63 10.51
CA LYS A 233 -4.90 -12.25 11.27
C LYS A 233 -5.09 -11.57 12.62
N SER A 234 -4.01 -11.37 13.37
CA SER A 234 -4.04 -10.71 14.69
C SER A 234 -4.56 -9.29 14.60
N PHE A 235 -4.14 -8.55 13.57
CA PHE A 235 -4.65 -7.21 13.31
C PHE A 235 -6.14 -7.23 12.96
N PHE A 236 -6.57 -8.15 12.07
CA PHE A 236 -7.98 -8.35 11.76
C PHE A 236 -8.81 -8.65 13.01
N ASP A 237 -8.32 -9.52 13.89
CA ASP A 237 -8.95 -9.86 15.17
C ASP A 237 -9.13 -8.64 16.09
N LEU A 238 -8.15 -7.74 16.08
CA LEU A 238 -8.16 -6.54 16.90
C LEU A 238 -9.16 -5.49 16.38
N VAL A 239 -9.26 -5.31 15.06
CA VAL A 239 -9.97 -4.16 14.47
C VAL A 239 -11.35 -4.50 13.90
N ILE A 240 -11.81 -5.76 13.99
CA ILE A 240 -13.10 -6.16 13.42
C ILE A 240 -14.26 -5.27 13.90
N ALA A 241 -14.40 -5.07 15.22
CA ALA A 241 -15.54 -4.37 15.80
C ALA A 241 -15.48 -2.83 15.64
N SER A 242 -14.28 -2.25 15.69
CA SER A 242 -14.08 -0.81 15.62
C SER A 242 -14.16 -0.28 14.19
N ASP A 243 -13.63 -1.05 13.24
CA ASP A 243 -13.10 -0.50 12.00
C ASP A 243 -13.61 -1.22 10.74
N ILE A 244 -14.04 -2.48 10.84
CA ILE A 244 -14.44 -3.31 9.68
C ILE A 244 -15.97 -3.45 9.54
N LEU A 245 -16.70 -3.54 10.65
CA LEU A 245 -18.14 -3.78 10.65
C LEU A 245 -18.96 -2.51 10.40
N TYR A 246 -19.97 -2.61 9.54
CA TYR A 246 -20.97 -1.56 9.37
C TYR A 246 -21.84 -1.43 10.63
N PRO A 247 -22.50 -0.27 10.86
CA PRO A 247 -23.39 -0.08 12.00
C PRO A 247 -24.43 -1.20 12.18
N ASN A 248 -25.03 -1.66 11.08
CA ASN A 248 -26.04 -2.73 11.05
C ASN A 248 -25.51 -4.11 11.48
N GLU A 249 -24.19 -4.30 11.46
CA GLU A 249 -23.52 -5.56 11.82
C GLU A 249 -23.02 -5.56 13.27
N LYS A 250 -22.87 -4.39 13.90
CA LYS A 250 -22.34 -4.26 15.26
C LYS A 250 -23.21 -4.95 16.30
N LEU A 251 -24.54 -4.92 16.13
CA LEU A 251 -25.46 -5.63 17.01
C LEU A 251 -25.23 -7.15 16.95
N ARG A 252 -25.11 -7.73 15.74
CA ARG A 252 -24.80 -9.15 15.57
C ARG A 252 -23.44 -9.52 16.15
N HIS A 253 -22.43 -8.67 16.02
CA HIS A 253 -21.14 -8.91 16.66
C HIS A 253 -21.24 -8.92 18.18
N LYS A 254 -21.98 -7.97 18.77
CA LYS A 254 -22.26 -7.95 20.21
C LYS A 254 -22.93 -9.25 20.66
N ASP A 255 -23.99 -9.68 19.97
CA ASP A 255 -24.69 -10.94 20.27
C ASP A 255 -23.75 -12.16 20.20
N LEU A 256 -22.80 -12.18 19.25
CA LEU A 256 -21.80 -13.24 19.12
C LEU A 256 -20.75 -13.25 20.24
N THR A 257 -20.42 -12.07 20.77
CA THR A 257 -19.48 -11.92 21.90
C THR A 257 -20.12 -12.29 23.23
N GLU A 258 -21.42 -12.02 23.40
CA GLU A 258 -22.18 -12.29 24.62
C GLU A 258 -22.82 -13.70 24.64
N GLY A 259 -23.05 -14.29 23.46
CA GLY A 259 -23.74 -15.57 23.28
C GLY A 259 -22.84 -16.82 23.24
N THR A 260 -23.43 -17.94 22.80
CA THR A 260 -22.83 -19.29 22.81
C THR A 260 -21.65 -19.46 21.83
N SER A 261 -21.62 -18.67 20.76
CA SER A 261 -20.54 -18.70 19.74
C SER A 261 -19.19 -18.17 20.24
N ARG A 262 -19.20 -17.39 21.34
CA ARG A 262 -18.01 -16.87 22.07
C ARG A 262 -16.91 -16.35 21.15
N VAL A 263 -17.27 -15.51 20.18
CA VAL A 263 -16.23 -14.77 19.44
C VAL A 263 -15.53 -13.86 20.43
N ILE A 264 -14.21 -13.90 20.45
CA ILE A 264 -13.42 -13.15 21.42
C ILE A 264 -13.28 -11.73 20.90
N HIS A 265 -13.86 -10.78 21.64
CA HIS A 265 -13.62 -9.37 21.42
C HIS A 265 -12.27 -8.97 22.03
N LEU A 266 -11.40 -8.38 21.21
CA LEU A 266 -10.12 -7.83 21.66
C LEU A 266 -10.27 -6.32 21.87
N TYR A 267 -9.82 -5.81 23.01
CA TYR A 267 -9.88 -4.39 23.34
C TYR A 267 -8.50 -3.72 23.23
N SER A 268 -7.42 -4.52 23.30
CA SER A 268 -6.05 -4.02 23.26
C SER A 268 -5.10 -5.04 22.64
N ILE A 269 -3.92 -4.56 22.22
CA ILE A 269 -2.79 -5.39 21.79
C ILE A 269 -2.41 -6.41 22.87
N THR A 270 -2.57 -6.09 24.16
CA THR A 270 -2.27 -7.03 25.25
C THR A 270 -3.14 -8.29 25.20
N ASP A 271 -4.35 -8.21 24.65
CA ASP A 271 -5.27 -9.35 24.52
C ASP A 271 -4.80 -10.34 23.45
N LEU A 272 -4.00 -9.89 22.48
CA LEU A 272 -3.36 -10.76 21.48
C LEU A 272 -2.27 -11.63 22.11
N LEU A 273 -1.54 -11.10 23.09
CA LEU A 273 -0.45 -11.79 23.77
C LEU A 273 -0.95 -12.87 24.76
N ASN A 274 -2.23 -12.81 25.12
CA ASN A 274 -2.84 -13.76 26.04
C ASN A 274 -3.53 -14.89 25.28
N GLU A 275 -3.18 -16.14 25.64
CA GLU A 275 -3.87 -17.32 25.13
C GLU A 275 -5.36 -17.24 25.50
N PRO A 276 -6.26 -17.37 24.50
CA PRO A 276 -7.67 -17.26 24.75
C PRO A 276 -8.14 -18.43 25.62
N LYS A 277 -8.62 -18.12 26.83
CA LYS A 277 -9.08 -19.15 27.76
C LYS A 277 -10.30 -19.92 27.24
N LYS A 278 -11.18 -19.28 26.45
CA LYS A 278 -12.36 -19.87 25.77
C LYS A 278 -12.80 -18.98 24.60
N GLY A 279 -13.29 -19.58 23.51
CA GLY A 279 -13.88 -18.87 22.37
C GLY A 279 -13.06 -18.95 21.10
N LEU A 280 -13.59 -18.38 20.01
CA LEU A 280 -12.92 -18.31 18.71
C LEU A 280 -12.45 -16.88 18.43
N ARG A 281 -11.29 -16.73 17.80
CA ARG A 281 -10.86 -15.45 17.24
C ARG A 281 -11.77 -15.04 16.07
N ALA A 282 -11.88 -13.75 15.79
CA ALA A 282 -12.71 -13.26 14.68
C ALA A 282 -12.24 -13.82 13.33
N SER A 283 -10.95 -14.03 13.15
CA SER A 283 -10.30 -14.62 11.98
C SER A 283 -10.72 -16.06 11.70
N GLU A 284 -11.20 -16.78 12.73
CA GLU A 284 -11.77 -18.13 12.64
C GLU A 284 -13.29 -18.13 12.38
N TYR A 285 -13.94 -16.96 12.36
CA TYR A 285 -15.40 -16.85 12.28
C TYR A 285 -15.88 -16.01 11.09
N TYR A 286 -15.22 -14.87 10.89
CA TYR A 286 -15.42 -13.97 9.76
C TYR A 286 -14.56 -14.39 8.56
N GLY A 287 -14.95 -13.95 7.37
CA GLY A 287 -14.40 -14.46 6.11
C GLY A 287 -14.03 -13.39 5.08
N PHE A 288 -14.06 -13.82 3.82
CA PHE A 288 -13.51 -13.10 2.67
C PHE A 288 -13.91 -11.62 2.58
N ILE A 289 -15.20 -11.30 2.65
CA ILE A 289 -15.64 -9.92 2.42
C ILE A 289 -15.16 -8.95 3.52
N TYR A 290 -15.16 -9.39 4.77
CA TYR A 290 -14.62 -8.62 5.89
C TYR A 290 -13.12 -8.39 5.76
N LEU A 291 -12.39 -9.40 5.28
CA LEU A 291 -10.96 -9.27 4.99
C LEU A 291 -10.71 -8.23 3.89
N LEU A 292 -11.54 -8.19 2.84
CA LEU A 292 -11.41 -7.16 1.79
C LEU A 292 -11.63 -5.74 2.33
N ARG A 293 -12.60 -5.54 3.22
CA ARG A 293 -12.83 -4.24 3.89
C ARG A 293 -11.64 -3.78 4.74
N LEU A 294 -10.87 -4.71 5.30
CA LEU A 294 -9.59 -4.39 5.94
C LEU A 294 -8.54 -3.99 4.91
N LEU A 295 -8.34 -4.81 3.87
CA LEU A 295 -7.26 -4.64 2.90
C LEU A 295 -7.37 -3.34 2.09
N ILE A 296 -8.59 -2.85 1.81
CA ILE A 296 -8.76 -1.57 1.10
C ILE A 296 -8.30 -0.35 1.93
N ARG A 297 -8.28 -0.47 3.26
CA ARG A 297 -7.80 0.59 4.18
C ARG A 297 -6.30 0.50 4.48
N PHE A 298 -5.63 -0.55 3.98
CA PHE A 298 -4.21 -0.78 4.21
C PHE A 298 -3.30 0.39 3.79
N PRO A 299 -3.51 1.07 2.63
CA PRO A 299 -2.66 2.20 2.24
C PRO A 299 -2.65 3.35 3.25
N GLU A 300 -3.76 3.59 3.94
CA GLU A 300 -3.85 4.61 4.98
C GLU A 300 -3.19 4.12 6.28
N MET A 301 -3.38 2.85 6.61
CA MET A 301 -2.82 2.26 7.83
C MET A 301 -1.29 2.19 7.85
N ILE A 302 -0.66 1.88 6.71
CA ILE A 302 0.80 1.72 6.64
C ILE A 302 1.57 3.02 6.86
N GLU A 303 0.94 4.17 6.59
CA GLU A 303 1.54 5.48 6.87
C GLU A 303 1.79 5.66 8.38
N PHE A 304 0.87 5.16 9.21
CA PHE A 304 0.93 5.29 10.67
C PHE A 304 1.70 4.15 11.37
N MET A 305 2.11 3.10 10.64
CA MET A 305 2.91 2.03 11.23
C MET A 305 4.30 2.52 11.64
N LEU A 306 4.69 2.19 12.88
CA LEU A 306 5.99 2.49 13.45
C LEU A 306 7.00 1.38 13.11
N CYS A 307 7.39 1.30 11.84
CA CYS A 307 8.45 0.40 11.38
C CYS A 307 9.34 1.10 10.35
N ASP A 308 10.52 0.51 10.09
CA ASP A 308 11.47 1.03 9.12
C ASP A 308 10.95 0.92 7.68
N SER A 309 11.58 1.66 6.76
CA SER A 309 11.14 1.73 5.37
C SER A 309 11.21 0.40 4.63
N ASP A 310 12.18 -0.46 4.96
CA ASP A 310 12.31 -1.77 4.30
C ASP A 310 11.17 -2.69 4.77
N SER A 311 10.84 -2.69 6.06
CA SER A 311 9.68 -3.42 6.61
C SER A 311 8.35 -2.96 6.01
N LYS A 312 8.14 -1.65 5.85
CA LYS A 312 6.93 -1.11 5.17
C LYS A 312 6.83 -1.60 3.73
N GLU A 313 7.94 -1.62 3.01
CA GLU A 313 7.96 -2.06 1.61
C GLU A 313 7.72 -3.57 1.50
N ILE A 314 8.31 -4.39 2.38
CA ILE A 314 8.02 -5.82 2.48
C ILE A 314 6.53 -6.06 2.71
N LEU A 315 5.94 -5.38 3.70
CA LEU A 315 4.52 -5.53 4.00
C LEU A 315 3.64 -5.06 2.84
N THR A 316 4.02 -3.97 2.16
CA THR A 316 3.33 -3.49 0.95
C THR A 316 3.36 -4.55 -0.14
N VAL A 317 4.51 -5.17 -0.42
CA VAL A 317 4.62 -6.24 -1.41
C VAL A 317 3.82 -7.48 -1.00
N PHE A 318 3.81 -7.85 0.28
CA PHE A 318 2.99 -8.94 0.81
C PHE A 318 1.50 -8.67 0.55
N VAL A 319 1.00 -7.49 0.92
CA VAL A 319 -0.41 -7.12 0.75
C VAL A 319 -0.78 -7.01 -0.72
N GLN A 320 0.06 -6.41 -1.56
CA GLN A 320 -0.17 -6.35 -3.01
C GLN A 320 -0.26 -7.74 -3.63
N SER A 321 0.64 -8.65 -3.26
CA SER A 321 0.61 -10.04 -3.70
C SER A 321 -0.66 -10.75 -3.23
N PHE A 322 -1.03 -10.55 -1.96
CA PHE A 322 -2.20 -11.18 -1.37
C PHE A 322 -3.50 -10.70 -2.02
N VAL A 323 -3.66 -9.39 -2.24
CA VAL A 323 -4.81 -8.81 -2.93
C VAL A 323 -4.94 -9.34 -4.36
N ARG A 324 -3.83 -9.52 -5.10
CA ARG A 324 -3.86 -10.16 -6.43
C ARG A 324 -4.29 -11.63 -6.35
N TYR A 325 -3.82 -12.37 -5.35
CA TYR A 325 -4.24 -13.75 -5.12
C TYR A 325 -5.75 -13.83 -4.84
N LEU A 326 -6.28 -12.96 -3.96
CA LEU A 326 -7.71 -12.88 -3.69
C LEU A 326 -8.53 -12.53 -4.93
N GLY A 327 -8.06 -11.59 -5.75
CA GLY A 327 -8.71 -11.23 -7.01
C GLY A 327 -8.78 -12.40 -8.00
N SER A 328 -7.72 -13.18 -8.09
CA SER A 328 -7.62 -14.32 -9.01
C SER A 328 -8.43 -15.53 -8.54
N ASN A 329 -8.74 -15.62 -7.24
CA ASN A 329 -9.39 -16.77 -6.62
C ASN A 329 -10.72 -16.40 -5.94
N SER A 330 -11.30 -15.23 -6.23
CA SER A 330 -12.42 -14.68 -5.47
C SER A 330 -13.63 -15.62 -5.42
N GLU A 331 -13.96 -16.25 -6.55
CA GLU A 331 -15.11 -17.18 -6.70
C GLU A 331 -14.97 -18.44 -5.84
N LYS A 332 -13.74 -18.84 -5.53
CA LYS A 332 -13.48 -19.95 -4.60
C LYS A 332 -13.87 -19.59 -3.17
N PHE A 333 -13.64 -18.33 -2.79
CA PHE A 333 -13.76 -17.89 -1.41
C PHE A 333 -15.11 -17.27 -1.09
N PHE A 334 -15.79 -16.73 -2.09
CA PHE A 334 -16.98 -15.91 -1.88
C PHE A 334 -17.93 -15.95 -3.06
N ASP A 335 -19.20 -16.16 -2.74
CA ASP A 335 -20.33 -16.12 -3.65
C ASP A 335 -21.42 -15.24 -3.02
N PRO A 336 -21.67 -14.03 -3.57
CA PRO A 336 -22.68 -13.12 -3.02
C PRO A 336 -24.10 -13.69 -2.94
N GLU A 337 -24.45 -14.65 -3.79
CA GLU A 337 -25.80 -15.25 -3.77
C GLU A 337 -25.96 -16.26 -2.64
N LEU A 338 -24.90 -17.00 -2.33
CA LEU A 338 -24.91 -18.04 -1.30
C LEU A 338 -24.51 -17.50 0.08
N ASP A 339 -23.55 -16.58 0.10
CA ASP A 339 -22.87 -16.14 1.32
C ASP A 339 -23.55 -14.93 1.99
N TYR A 340 -24.69 -14.43 1.47
CA TYR A 340 -25.55 -13.46 2.17
C TYR A 340 -26.88 -14.06 2.61
N GLU A 341 -27.45 -13.47 3.65
CA GLU A 341 -28.78 -13.78 4.14
C GLU A 341 -29.57 -12.51 4.47
N THR A 342 -30.87 -12.55 4.23
CA THR A 342 -31.78 -11.49 4.66
C THR A 342 -31.94 -11.54 6.17
N VAL A 343 -31.79 -10.39 6.84
CA VAL A 343 -32.00 -10.32 8.28
C VAL A 343 -33.46 -10.58 8.65
N THR A 344 -33.67 -11.19 9.82
CA THR A 344 -35.01 -11.43 10.36
C THR A 344 -35.69 -10.12 10.75
N GLU A 345 -37.03 -10.09 10.74
CA GLU A 345 -37.80 -8.92 11.18
C GLU A 345 -37.49 -8.54 12.64
N GLU A 346 -37.26 -9.53 13.50
CA GLU A 346 -36.82 -9.31 14.88
C GLU A 346 -35.49 -8.54 14.93
N TYR A 347 -34.52 -8.94 14.12
CA TYR A 347 -33.22 -8.27 14.06
C TYR A 347 -33.35 -6.83 13.53
N LYS A 348 -34.21 -6.59 12.52
CA LYS A 348 -34.49 -5.23 12.02
C LYS A 348 -35.04 -4.32 13.12
N LEU A 349 -36.00 -4.82 13.90
CA LEU A 349 -36.58 -4.07 15.02
C LEU A 349 -35.53 -3.72 16.07
N ARG A 350 -34.64 -4.67 16.41
CA ARG A 350 -33.55 -4.44 17.37
C ARG A 350 -32.53 -3.41 16.85
N ILE A 351 -32.18 -3.42 15.56
CA ILE A 351 -31.32 -2.38 14.98
C ILE A 351 -32.00 -1.00 15.13
N MET A 352 -33.27 -0.87 14.72
CA MET A 352 -33.99 0.41 14.80
C MET A 352 -34.11 0.95 16.22
N GLN A 353 -34.23 0.07 17.22
CA GLN A 353 -34.22 0.45 18.64
C GLN A 353 -32.84 0.90 19.09
N SER A 354 -31.78 0.21 18.66
CA SER A 354 -30.39 0.58 18.99
C SER A 354 -29.91 1.87 18.34
N SER A 355 -30.49 2.28 17.20
CA SER A 355 -30.15 3.53 16.50
C SER A 355 -30.88 4.77 17.02
N LYS A 356 -31.86 4.61 17.93
CA LYS A 356 -32.61 5.72 18.56
C LYS A 356 -32.02 6.17 19.90
N ILE A 357 -31.01 5.45 20.40
CA ILE A 357 -30.24 5.74 21.61
C ILE A 357 -28.90 6.31 21.16
#